data_AF-A0A348N4G2-F1
#
_entry.id   AF-A0A348N4G2-F1
#
_cell.length_a   1.000
_cell.length_b   1.000
_cell.length_c   1.000
_cell.angle_alpha   90.00
_cell.angle_beta   90.00
_cell.angle_gamma   90.00
#
_symmetry.space_group_name_H-M   'P 1'
#
loop_
_entity.id
_entity.type
_entity.pdbx_description
1 polymer ?
#
loop_
_entity_poly.entity_id
_entity_poly.type
_entity_poly.pdbx_seq_one_letter_code
_entity_poly.pdbx_strand_id
1 'polypeptide(L)'
;MTTEIQVIIIVLSGLGILYIGNLVRVRRLELKYALIWFLVGVLVIIFAANKHWLQSLSNFLGIELPINMLFFAGFIFVLMIIFTQTIVISNLTRRVKRLTQEVGILNKRIDDIIAAGTPSGEGVMLEKSSNKNEEEKGE
;
A
#
# COMPACT_ATOMS: atom_id res chain seq x y z
N MET A 1 -16.57 -10.23 -34.46
CA MET A 1 -16.06 -10.85 -33.23
C MET A 1 -16.65 -12.23 -33.10
N THR A 2 -15.81 -13.26 -33.17
CA THR A 2 -16.21 -14.64 -32.90
C THR A 2 -16.65 -14.74 -31.44
N THR A 3 -17.73 -15.46 -31.19
CA THR A 3 -18.31 -15.70 -29.86
C THR A 3 -17.29 -16.23 -28.85
N GLU A 4 -16.26 -16.91 -29.34
CA GLU A 4 -15.13 -17.46 -28.59
C GLU A 4 -14.40 -16.40 -27.74
N ILE A 5 -14.02 -15.26 -28.34
CA ILE A 5 -13.30 -14.19 -27.63
C ILE A 5 -14.20 -13.55 -26.56
N GLN A 6 -15.49 -13.40 -26.87
CA GLN A 6 -16.45 -12.79 -25.95
C GLN A 6 -16.67 -13.66 -24.70
N VAL A 7 -16.74 -14.99 -24.87
CA VAL A 7 -16.83 -15.94 -23.76
C VAL A 7 -15.58 -15.90 -22.88
N ILE A 8 -14.39 -15.87 -23.48
CA ILE A 8 -13.12 -15.79 -22.72
C ILE A 8 -13.09 -14.53 -21.85
N ILE A 9 -13.44 -13.37 -22.40
CA ILE A 9 -13.43 -12.09 -21.66
C ILE A 9 -14.40 -12.12 -20.48
N ILE A 10 -15.60 -12.67 -20.67
CA ILE A 10 -16.62 -12.77 -19.63
C ILE A 10 -16.15 -13.70 -18.51
N VAL A 11 -15.62 -14.88 -18.84
CA VAL A 11 -15.11 -15.83 -17.86
C VAL A 11 -13.92 -15.25 -17.08
N LEU A 12 -12.96 -14.65 -17.78
CA LEU A 12 -11.78 -14.05 -17.16
C LEU A 12 -12.16 -12.88 -16.22
N SER A 13 -13.08 -12.01 -16.66
CA SER A 13 -13.59 -10.91 -15.83
C SER A 13 -14.35 -11.42 -14.61
N GLY A 14 -15.20 -12.44 -14.78
CA GLY A 14 -15.94 -13.07 -13.68
C GLY A 14 -15.02 -13.69 -12.62
N LEU A 15 -13.98 -14.42 -13.07
CA LEU A 15 -12.94 -14.95 -12.18
C LEU A 15 -12.18 -13.84 -11.47
N GLY A 16 -11.85 -12.74 -12.17
CA GLY A 16 -11.22 -11.57 -11.58
C GLY A 16 -12.05 -10.96 -10.46
N ILE A 17 -13.36 -10.77 -10.68
CA ILE A 17 -14.29 -10.23 -9.68
C ILE A 17 -14.41 -11.17 -8.47
N LEU A 18 -14.50 -12.49 -8.70
CA LEU A 18 -14.52 -13.48 -7.62
C LEU A 18 -13.22 -13.45 -6.80
N TYR A 19 -12.07 -13.33 -7.46
CA TYR A 19 -10.77 -13.23 -6.81
C TYR A 19 -10.69 -11.97 -5.94
N ILE A 20 -11.07 -10.80 -6.49
CA ILE A 20 -11.13 -9.53 -5.76
C ILE A 20 -12.09 -9.67 -4.56
N GLY A 21 -13.28 -10.23 -4.77
CA GLY A 21 -14.25 -10.47 -3.70
C GLY A 21 -13.72 -11.37 -2.59
N ASN A 22 -12.95 -12.40 -2.92
CA ASN A 22 -12.30 -13.25 -1.93
C ASN A 22 -11.23 -12.48 -1.15
N LEU A 23 -10.44 -11.63 -1.82
CA LEU A 23 -9.46 -10.75 -1.20
C LEU A 23 -10.08 -9.75 -0.21
N VAL A 24 -11.29 -9.25 -0.49
CA VAL A 24 -12.09 -8.44 0.46
C VAL A 24 -12.54 -9.28 1.65
N ARG A 25 -13.07 -10.49 1.41
CA ARG A 25 -13.59 -11.37 2.46
C ARG A 25 -12.52 -11.77 3.48
N VAL A 26 -11.28 -11.92 3.04
CA VAL A 26 -10.13 -12.31 3.88
C VAL A 26 -9.53 -11.11 4.64
N ARG A 27 -10.17 -9.93 4.65
CA ARG A 27 -9.73 -8.69 5.34
C ARG A 27 -8.31 -8.21 4.98
N ARG A 28 -7.75 -8.67 3.86
CA ARG A 28 -6.42 -8.28 3.37
C ARG A 28 -6.42 -6.91 2.67
N LEU A 29 -7.60 -6.42 2.29
CA LEU A 29 -7.81 -5.15 1.59
C LEU A 29 -8.90 -4.34 2.29
N GLU A 30 -8.62 -3.06 2.55
CA GLU A 30 -9.65 -2.11 2.95
C GLU A 30 -10.68 -2.00 1.81
N LEU A 31 -11.97 -2.01 2.17
CA LEU A 31 -13.12 -2.02 1.24
C LEU A 31 -12.99 -0.95 0.12
N LYS A 32 -12.36 0.19 0.44
CA LYS A 32 -12.09 1.29 -0.47
C LYS A 32 -11.24 0.89 -1.69
N TYR A 33 -10.22 0.06 -1.51
CA TYR A 33 -9.32 -0.33 -2.61
C TYR A 33 -9.95 -1.38 -3.52
N ALA A 34 -10.78 -2.25 -2.96
CA ALA A 34 -11.52 -3.23 -3.74
C ALA A 34 -12.68 -2.60 -4.53
N LEU A 35 -13.27 -1.51 -4.03
CA LEU A 35 -14.33 -0.78 -4.71
C LEU A 35 -13.91 -0.29 -6.10
N ILE A 36 -12.67 0.20 -6.23
CA ILE A 36 -12.16 0.66 -7.53
C ILE A 36 -12.12 -0.50 -8.52
N TRP A 37 -11.62 -1.66 -8.09
CA TRP A 37 -11.49 -2.84 -8.94
C TRP A 37 -12.85 -3.46 -9.30
N PHE A 38 -13.81 -3.40 -8.38
CA PHE A 38 -15.18 -3.83 -8.63
C PHE A 38 -15.86 -2.92 -9.67
N LEU A 39 -15.69 -1.61 -9.53
CA LEU A 39 -16.22 -0.61 -10.47
C LEU A 39 -15.60 -0.77 -11.86
N VAL A 40 -14.29 -1.04 -11.92
CA VAL A 40 -13.57 -1.37 -13.16
C VAL A 40 -14.12 -2.64 -13.79
N GLY A 41 -14.29 -3.73 -13.04
CA GLY A 41 -14.84 -4.99 -13.53
C GLY A 41 -16.26 -4.83 -14.10
N VAL A 42 -17.11 -4.07 -13.40
CA VAL A 42 -18.46 -3.74 -13.87
C VAL A 42 -18.43 -2.93 -15.17
N LEU A 43 -17.59 -1.89 -15.25
CA LEU A 43 -17.42 -1.11 -16.47
C LEU A 43 -16.98 -1.99 -17.65
N VAL A 44 -16.00 -2.87 -17.45
CA VAL A 44 -15.52 -3.78 -18.50
C VAL A 44 -16.63 -4.71 -18.98
N ILE A 45 -17.44 -5.26 -18.07
CA ILE A 45 -18.58 -6.12 -18.43
C ILE A 45 -19.63 -5.34 -19.23
N ILE A 46 -19.94 -4.10 -18.85
CA ILE A 46 -20.90 -3.24 -19.57
C ILE A 46 -20.40 -2.96 -21.00
N PHE A 47 -19.12 -2.61 -21.15
CA PHE A 47 -18.50 -2.37 -22.46
C PHE A 47 -18.43 -3.64 -23.31
N ALA A 48 -18.13 -4.80 -22.69
CA ALA A 48 -18.03 -6.09 -23.39
C ALA A 48 -19.40 -6.68 -23.78
N ALA A 49 -20.45 -6.41 -23.01
CA ALA A 49 -21.81 -6.87 -23.30
C ALA A 49 -22.42 -6.13 -24.50
N ASN A 50 -21.95 -4.91 -24.81
CA ASN A 50 -22.63 -4.02 -25.73
C ASN A 50 -21.78 -3.69 -26.96
N LYS A 51 -21.90 -4.53 -28.01
CA LYS A 51 -21.14 -4.42 -29.29
C LYS A 51 -21.26 -3.04 -29.97
N HIS A 52 -22.38 -2.35 -29.77
CA HIS A 52 -22.65 -1.06 -30.42
C HIS A 52 -21.70 0.05 -29.93
N TRP A 53 -21.34 0.06 -28.65
CA TRP A 53 -20.44 1.07 -28.09
C TRP A 53 -19.02 0.96 -28.63
N LEU A 54 -18.55 -0.28 -28.82
CA LEU A 54 -17.22 -0.53 -29.38
C LEU A 54 -17.13 -0.08 -30.85
N GLN A 55 -18.24 -0.19 -31.57
CA GLN A 55 -18.34 0.19 -32.97
C GLN A 55 -18.48 1.70 -33.16
N SER A 56 -19.26 2.39 -32.30
CA SER A 56 -19.33 3.86 -32.28
C SER A 56 -17.99 4.50 -31.93
N LEU A 57 -17.25 3.94 -30.97
CA LEU A 57 -15.96 4.48 -30.58
C LEU A 57 -14.90 4.30 -31.69
N SER A 58 -14.86 3.13 -32.32
CA SER A 58 -14.03 2.83 -33.50
C SER A 58 -14.27 3.81 -34.64
N ASN A 59 -15.54 4.12 -34.92
CA ASN A 59 -15.92 5.08 -35.95
C ASN A 59 -15.56 6.53 -35.59
N PHE A 60 -15.60 6.91 -34.31
CA PHE A 60 -15.25 8.27 -33.87
C PHE A 60 -13.74 8.57 -34.00
N LEU A 61 -12.88 7.57 -33.81
CA LEU A 61 -11.42 7.72 -33.92
C LEU A 61 -10.83 7.24 -35.26
N GLY A 62 -11.63 6.65 -36.16
CA GLY A 62 -11.19 6.21 -37.49
C GLY A 62 -10.30 4.96 -37.48
N ILE A 63 -10.45 4.06 -36.50
CA ILE A 63 -9.61 2.86 -36.33
C ILE A 63 -10.31 1.64 -36.95
N GLU A 64 -9.63 0.96 -37.89
CA GLU A 64 -10.15 -0.20 -38.64
C GLU A 64 -10.61 -1.39 -37.78
N LEU A 65 -9.97 -1.62 -36.63
CA LEU A 65 -10.23 -2.76 -35.76
C LEU A 65 -10.74 -2.29 -34.37
N PRO A 66 -12.02 -2.54 -34.04
CA PRO A 66 -12.61 -2.17 -32.75
C PRO A 66 -11.84 -2.72 -31.53
N ILE A 67 -11.13 -3.84 -31.69
CA ILE A 67 -10.36 -4.47 -30.62
C ILE A 67 -9.11 -3.67 -30.25
N ASN A 68 -8.38 -3.12 -31.24
CA ASN A 68 -7.17 -2.33 -31.00
C ASN A 68 -7.50 -1.06 -30.21
N MET A 69 -8.68 -0.51 -30.47
CA MET A 69 -9.18 0.63 -29.73
C MET A 69 -9.50 0.32 -28.27
N LEU A 70 -10.13 -0.83 -28.00
CA LEU A 70 -10.39 -1.28 -26.64
C LEU A 70 -9.09 -1.47 -25.85
N PHE A 71 -8.06 -2.03 -26.50
CA PHE A 71 -6.73 -2.15 -25.89
C PHE A 71 -6.11 -0.79 -25.58
N PHE A 72 -6.18 0.17 -26.49
CA PHE A 72 -5.63 1.51 -26.27
C PHE A 72 -6.35 2.24 -25.11
N ALA A 73 -7.68 2.25 -25.12
CA ALA A 73 -8.47 2.86 -24.05
C ALA A 73 -8.23 2.15 -22.69
N GLY A 74 -8.20 0.82 -22.70
CA GLY A 74 -7.87 0.00 -21.54
C GLY A 74 -6.46 0.30 -21.00
N PHE A 75 -5.49 0.53 -21.89
CA PHE A 75 -4.13 0.87 -21.50
C PHE A 75 -4.04 2.22 -20.81
N ILE A 76 -4.66 3.27 -21.38
CA ILE A 76 -4.75 4.60 -20.74
C ILE A 76 -5.46 4.48 -19.38
N PHE A 77 -6.54 3.71 -19.32
CA PHE A 77 -7.32 3.53 -18.11
C PHE A 77 -6.51 2.81 -17.01
N VAL A 78 -5.79 1.74 -17.35
CA VAL A 78 -4.89 1.04 -16.43
C VAL A 78 -3.75 1.94 -15.96
N LEU A 79 -3.17 2.76 -16.84
CA LEU A 79 -2.16 3.74 -16.47
C LEU A 79 -2.70 4.74 -15.43
N MET A 80 -3.94 5.23 -15.61
CA MET A 80 -4.58 6.14 -14.66
C MET A 80 -4.78 5.47 -13.29
N ILE A 81 -5.18 4.20 -13.27
CA ILE A 81 -5.32 3.41 -12.03
C ILE A 81 -3.96 3.26 -11.34
N ILE A 82 -2.92 2.85 -12.06
CA ILE A 82 -1.58 2.67 -11.51
C ILE A 82 -1.04 3.99 -10.96
N PHE A 83 -1.25 5.10 -11.68
CA PHE A 83 -0.84 6.42 -11.22
C PHE A 83 -1.54 6.81 -9.92
N THR A 84 -2.86 6.61 -9.85
CA THR A 84 -3.65 6.86 -8.64
C THR A 84 -3.16 6.01 -7.47
N GLN A 85 -2.88 4.72 -7.71
CA GLN A 85 -2.32 3.83 -6.69
C GLN A 85 -0.93 4.29 -6.23
N THR A 86 -0.09 4.76 -7.15
CA THR A 86 1.23 5.32 -6.83
C THR A 86 1.11 6.49 -5.86
N ILE A 87 0.13 7.39 -6.06
CA ILE A 87 -0.12 8.51 -5.13
C ILE A 87 -0.54 8.00 -3.75
N VAL A 88 -1.44 7.01 -3.68
CA VAL A 88 -1.89 6.40 -2.43
C VAL A 88 -0.71 5.78 -1.68
N ILE A 89 0.10 4.97 -2.36
CA ILE A 89 1.29 4.32 -1.78
C ILE A 89 2.28 5.38 -1.30
N SER A 90 2.51 6.43 -2.08
CA SER A 90 3.39 7.55 -1.70
C SER A 90 2.93 8.23 -0.40
N ASN A 91 1.62 8.47 -0.25
CA ASN A 91 1.04 9.01 0.97
C ASN A 91 1.18 8.04 2.15
N LEU A 92 0.94 6.75 1.93
CA LEU A 92 1.07 5.74 2.97
C LEU A 92 2.52 5.64 3.48
N THR A 93 3.49 5.62 2.58
CA THR A 93 4.92 5.62 2.91
C THR A 93 5.31 6.85 3.74
N ARG A 94 4.78 8.04 3.42
CA ARG A 94 5.00 9.24 4.25
C ARG A 94 4.47 9.08 5.68
N ARG A 95 3.27 8.51 5.83
CA ARG A 95 2.65 8.27 7.15
C ARG A 95 3.45 7.26 7.96
N VAL A 96 3.88 6.16 7.35
CA VAL A 96 4.72 5.14 8.00
C VAL A 96 6.04 5.76 8.46
N LYS A 97 6.73 6.52 7.60
CA LYS A 97 7.98 7.23 7.98
C LYS A 97 7.77 8.14 9.19
N ARG A 98 6.69 8.92 9.21
CA ARG A 98 6.37 9.82 10.34
C ARG A 98 6.13 9.04 11.63
N LEU A 99 5.36 7.95 11.57
CA LEU A 99 5.11 7.09 12.73
C LEU A 99 6.42 6.46 13.25
N THR A 100 7.29 5.97 12.37
CA THR A 100 8.60 5.45 12.76
C THR A 100 9.46 6.51 13.44
N GLN A 101 9.43 7.75 12.95
CA GLN A 101 10.15 8.87 13.58
C GLN A 101 9.58 9.22 14.96
N GLU A 102 8.26 9.28 15.10
CA GLU A 102 7.60 9.54 16.38
C GLU A 102 7.93 8.44 17.41
N VAL A 103 7.93 7.17 17.01
CA VAL A 103 8.38 6.04 17.85
C VAL A 103 9.86 6.17 18.22
N GLY A 104 10.73 6.54 17.28
CA GLY A 104 12.16 6.75 17.54
C GLY A 104 12.43 7.86 18.57
N ILE A 105 11.71 8.99 18.45
CA ILE A 105 11.80 10.10 19.42
C ILE A 105 11.28 9.65 20.79
N LEU A 106 10.19 8.88 20.83
CA LEU A 106 9.62 8.38 22.07
C LEU A 106 10.59 7.43 22.80
N ASN A 107 11.22 6.50 22.06
CA ASN A 107 12.23 5.60 22.60
C ASN A 107 13.44 6.39 23.15
N LYS A 108 13.93 7.39 22.41
CA LYS A 108 15.02 8.24 22.90
C LYS A 108 14.67 8.95 24.21
N ARG A 109 13.45 9.48 24.33
CA ARG A 109 13.00 10.13 25.58
C ARG A 109 12.95 9.15 26.75
N ILE A 110 12.58 7.88 26.50
CA ILE A 110 12.61 6.83 27.52
C ILE A 110 14.06 6.57 27.95
N ASP A 111 15.00 6.44 27.00
CA ASP A 111 16.42 6.23 27.29
C ASP A 111 17.00 7.40 28.11
N ASP A 112 16.67 8.65 27.75
CA ASP A 112 17.10 9.85 28.47
C ASP A 112 16.55 9.87 29.92
N ILE A 113 15.29 9.46 30.14
CA ILE A 113 14.68 9.35 31.48
C ILE A 113 15.36 8.25 32.30
N ILE A 114 15.64 7.09 31.70
CA ILE A 114 16.36 5.99 32.37
C ILE A 114 17.77 6.45 32.76
N ALA A 115 18.47 7.16 31.87
CA ALA A 115 19.79 7.72 32.15
C ALA A 115 19.76 8.75 33.28
N ALA A 116 18.76 9.63 33.32
CA ALA A 116 18.60 10.64 34.38
C ALA A 116 18.16 10.07 35.73
N GLY A 117 17.42 8.96 35.74
CA GLY A 117 17.01 8.23 36.95
C GLY A 117 18.07 7.28 37.50
N THR A 118 19.16 7.04 36.76
CA THR A 118 20.30 6.27 37.24
C THR A 118 21.27 7.26 37.91
N PRO A 119 21.44 7.24 39.25
CA PRO A 119 22.51 8.02 39.85
C PRO A 119 23.81 7.49 39.27
N SER A 120 24.55 8.39 38.62
CA SER A 120 25.87 8.18 38.07
C SER A 120 26.62 7.02 38.75
N GLY A 121 26.80 5.92 38.02
CA GLY A 121 27.61 4.78 38.44
C GLY A 121 29.09 5.13 38.65
N GLU A 122 29.50 6.38 38.42
CA GLU A 122 30.81 6.90 38.82
C GLU A 122 30.87 7.27 40.31
N GLY A 123 29.75 7.70 40.92
CA GLY A 123 29.73 8.06 42.35
C GLY A 123 30.00 6.87 43.28
N VAL A 124 29.41 5.70 42.96
CA VAL A 124 29.58 4.47 43.77
C VAL A 124 30.97 3.85 43.61
N MET A 125 31.63 4.04 42.47
CA MET A 125 33.03 3.63 42.27
C MET A 125 34.02 4.55 42.98
N LEU A 126 33.78 5.87 42.97
CA LEU A 126 34.63 6.84 43.66
C LEU A 126 34.46 6.79 45.19
N GLU A 127 33.26 6.49 45.68
CA GLU A 127 33.01 6.34 47.12
C GLU A 127 33.66 5.05 47.69
N LYS A 128 33.57 3.92 46.96
CA LYS A 128 34.26 2.68 47.37
C LYS A 128 35.79 2.78 47.32
N SER A 129 36.34 3.53 46.38
CA SER A 129 37.79 3.73 46.28
C SER A 129 38.33 4.74 47.29
N SER A 130 37.53 5.76 47.66
CA SER A 130 37.89 6.68 48.75
C SER A 130 37.83 5.99 50.12
N ASN A 131 36.78 5.20 50.39
CA ASN A 131 36.59 4.54 51.69
C ASN A 131 37.60 3.41 51.93
N LYS A 132 37.97 2.67 50.87
CA LYS A 132 39.03 1.65 50.95
C LYS A 132 40.42 2.23 51.24
N ASN A 133 40.70 3.44 50.76
CA ASN A 133 41.97 4.14 51.02
C ASN A 133 42.05 4.74 52.44
N GLU A 134 40.92 4.97 53.10
CA GLU A 134 40.88 5.40 54.51
C GLU A 134 41.04 4.21 55.47
N GLU A 135 40.48 3.04 55.13
CA GLU A 135 40.67 1.79 55.90
C GLU A 135 42.14 1.30 55.87
N GLU A 136 42.84 1.37 54.73
CA GLU A 136 44.26 0.95 54.63
C GLU A 136 45.27 1.92 55.29
N LYS A 137 44.85 3.13 55.66
CA LYS A 137 45.71 4.13 56.34
C LYS A 137 45.56 4.16 57.86
N GLY A 138 44.56 3.43 58.40
CA GLY A 138 44.25 3.38 59.83
C GLY A 138 44.89 2.22 60.60
N GLU A 139 45.56 1.29 59.92
CA GLU A 139 46.38 0.22 60.50
C GLU A 139 47.88 0.56 60.47
#